data_AF-A0A926NLG3-F1
#
_entry.id   AF-A0A926NLG3-F1
#
_cell.length_a   1.000
_cell.length_b   1.000
_cell.length_c   1.000
_cell.angle_alpha   90.00
_cell.angle_beta   90.00
_cell.angle_gamma   90.00
#
_symmetry.space_group_name_H-M   'P 1'
#
loop_
_entity.id
_entity.type
_entity.pdbx_description
1 polymer ?
#
loop_
_entity_poly.entity_id
_entity_poly.type
_entity_poly.pdbx_seq_one_letter_code
_entity_poly.pdbx_strand_id
1 'polypeptide(L)'
;MAVLNSSVSDKYELVVGLEVHAQLSTLSKAFSSDSAAFGADPNHHVSPVSLGHPGTLPRINKRMVEYAVKMGLACNCTINLTNTFARKNYFYADLPKGFQTTQDQQPICLGGSVTVNLSDGTAKSIAIHHIHMEDDAGKSAHDQHDEFSLIDLNRAGVPLIEIVSQPDMRSAEEAGQFLTEIRRTLRYLEICDGNMEEGSMRCDANISVRLHGAVEYGNRCEVKNLNSIRNVQRAIEHEFSRQVAIIEAGGHIDQNTLNFNADTGETSVLRSKEMANDYRYFPEPDLLPVQITAAELEAIRKSMPALPHELIEKYTRELGLSAYDAGVIVADKEFAAYFEEVIKHTSNYKSAANWLMGSVRSYLNDNSLGISSLSLTPDNLAGLIKLVDEGKVNNTVAAQKLFPALLKGNGKTADQLARELNLVISKDTSEVDGFIKAALAKFPDKVVEYQKGKKGVLGLFMGEVMKLSKGKIDPQKTNQLLIKELESK
;
A
#
# COMPACT_ATOMS: atom_id res chain seq x y z
N MET A 1 0.27 -20.61 -25.38
CA MET A 1 1.51 -19.90 -25.01
C MET A 1 2.62 -20.29 -25.98
N ALA A 2 2.88 -19.48 -27.01
CA ALA A 2 4.14 -19.56 -27.72
C ALA A 2 5.18 -18.87 -26.84
N VAL A 3 6.16 -19.63 -26.32
CA VAL A 3 7.31 -19.05 -25.66
C VAL A 3 8.08 -18.28 -26.74
N LEU A 4 8.04 -16.95 -26.68
CA LEU A 4 8.84 -16.11 -27.56
C LEU A 4 10.32 -16.44 -27.30
N ASN A 5 11.09 -16.69 -28.38
CA ASN A 5 12.54 -16.83 -28.26
C ASN A 5 13.11 -15.52 -27.69
N SER A 6 14.00 -15.61 -26.69
CA SER A 6 14.57 -14.46 -25.98
C SER A 6 15.18 -13.40 -26.90
N SER A 7 15.67 -13.80 -28.08
CA SER A 7 16.23 -12.88 -29.08
C SER A 7 15.20 -11.89 -29.65
N VAL A 8 13.90 -12.20 -29.61
CA VAL A 8 12.83 -11.36 -30.17
C VAL A 8 12.32 -10.37 -29.12
N SER A 9 12.23 -10.77 -27.84
CA SER A 9 11.88 -9.84 -26.75
C SER A 9 12.94 -8.74 -26.60
N ASP A 10 14.22 -9.07 -26.79
CA ASP A 10 15.32 -8.11 -26.66
C ASP A 10 15.38 -7.05 -27.79
N LYS A 11 14.57 -7.23 -28.85
CA LYS A 11 14.47 -6.29 -29.97
C LYS A 11 13.44 -5.17 -29.73
N TYR A 12 12.45 -5.43 -28.87
CA TYR A 12 11.31 -4.53 -28.65
C TYR A 12 11.31 -3.96 -27.23
N GLU A 13 11.01 -2.67 -27.14
CA GLU A 13 10.74 -1.96 -25.91
C GLU A 13 9.22 -1.87 -25.69
N LEU A 14 8.79 -2.27 -24.49
CA LEU A 14 7.42 -2.07 -24.02
C LEU A 14 7.21 -0.60 -23.64
N VAL A 15 6.05 -0.03 -23.99
CA VAL A 15 5.65 1.33 -23.63
C VAL A 15 4.27 1.28 -22.99
N VAL A 16 4.19 1.61 -21.70
CA VAL A 16 2.94 1.59 -20.94
C VAL A 16 2.64 2.96 -20.34
N GLY A 17 1.38 3.39 -20.47
CA GLY A 17 0.77 4.43 -19.67
C GLY A 17 -0.44 3.87 -18.92
N LEU A 18 -0.69 4.36 -17.71
CA LEU A 18 -1.80 3.90 -16.87
C LEU A 18 -2.76 5.06 -16.58
N GLU A 19 -4.06 4.74 -16.61
CA GLU A 19 -5.16 5.62 -16.20
C GLU A 19 -5.78 5.04 -14.94
N VAL A 20 -5.53 5.67 -13.79
CA VAL A 20 -5.95 5.17 -12.48
C VAL A 20 -7.10 5.99 -11.96
N HIS A 21 -8.26 5.37 -11.77
CA HIS A 21 -9.43 6.03 -11.19
C HIS A 21 -9.52 5.69 -9.71
N ALA A 22 -9.60 6.69 -8.84
CA ALA A 22 -9.72 6.53 -7.40
C ALA A 22 -10.98 7.20 -6.86
N GLN A 23 -11.88 6.40 -6.30
CA GLN A 23 -13.12 6.83 -5.65
C GLN A 23 -12.78 7.51 -4.33
N LEU A 24 -13.18 8.77 -4.21
CA LEU A 24 -12.86 9.57 -3.05
C LEU A 24 -13.77 9.25 -1.87
N SER A 25 -13.19 9.05 -0.69
CA SER A 25 -13.87 8.74 0.57
C SER A 25 -14.55 9.97 1.19
N THR A 26 -15.43 10.63 0.44
CA THR A 26 -16.23 11.76 0.91
C THR A 26 -17.56 11.29 1.51
N LEU A 27 -18.18 12.14 2.33
CA LEU A 27 -19.52 11.86 2.89
C LEU A 27 -20.63 12.01 1.84
N SER A 28 -20.54 13.06 1.02
CA SER A 28 -21.50 13.35 -0.06
C SER A 28 -20.89 13.18 -1.44
N LYS A 29 -21.74 13.03 -2.46
CA LYS A 29 -21.39 12.95 -3.88
C LYS A 29 -20.65 14.18 -4.41
N ALA A 30 -20.12 14.10 -5.62
CA ALA A 30 -19.29 15.12 -6.26
C ALA A 30 -20.05 16.43 -6.49
N PHE A 31 -21.32 16.31 -6.89
CA PHE A 31 -22.14 17.42 -7.36
C PHE A 31 -23.54 17.48 -6.71
N SER A 32 -23.81 16.65 -5.70
CA SER A 32 -25.08 16.59 -4.96
C SER A 32 -24.84 16.29 -3.48
N SER A 33 -25.89 16.45 -2.66
CA SER A 33 -25.83 16.16 -1.22
C SER A 33 -26.09 14.70 -0.86
N ASP A 34 -26.27 13.84 -1.85
CA ASP A 34 -26.54 12.42 -1.62
C ASP A 34 -25.34 11.73 -0.99
N SER A 35 -25.60 10.67 -0.23
CA SER A 35 -24.56 9.82 0.34
C SER A 35 -23.64 9.26 -0.77
N ALA A 36 -22.33 9.31 -0.53
CA ALA A 36 -21.34 8.60 -1.35
C ALA A 36 -20.92 7.25 -0.73
N ALA A 37 -21.59 6.81 0.34
CA ALA A 37 -21.30 5.55 1.01
C ALA A 37 -21.62 4.33 0.12
N PHE A 38 -20.92 3.23 0.38
CA PHE A 38 -21.16 1.94 -0.25
C PHE A 38 -22.13 1.08 0.58
N GLY A 39 -22.78 0.10 -0.06
CA GLY A 39 -23.50 -0.99 0.62
C GLY A 39 -24.98 -0.76 0.94
N ALA A 40 -25.61 0.29 0.40
CA ALA A 40 -27.06 0.48 0.49
C ALA A 40 -27.82 -0.40 -0.52
N ASP A 41 -29.12 -0.59 -0.28
CA ASP A 41 -30.03 -1.22 -1.25
C ASP A 41 -30.06 -0.42 -2.57
N PRO A 42 -30.36 -1.06 -3.72
CA PRO A 42 -30.32 -0.38 -5.02
C PRO A 42 -31.12 0.91 -5.06
N ASN A 43 -30.56 1.97 -5.64
CA ASN A 43 -31.18 3.28 -5.81
C ASN A 43 -31.66 3.97 -4.49
N HIS A 44 -31.00 3.74 -3.36
CA HIS A 44 -31.28 4.42 -2.07
C HIS A 44 -30.40 5.65 -1.81
N HIS A 45 -29.32 5.84 -2.55
CA HIS A 45 -28.41 6.98 -2.47
C HIS A 45 -28.58 7.91 -3.66
N VAL A 46 -29.82 8.32 -3.92
CA VAL A 46 -30.19 9.10 -5.11
C VAL A 46 -31.08 10.28 -4.75
N SER A 47 -31.02 11.31 -5.58
CA SER A 47 -31.88 12.48 -5.57
C SER A 47 -32.16 12.93 -7.01
N PRO A 48 -33.07 13.90 -7.24
CA PRO A 48 -33.28 14.44 -8.58
C PRO A 48 -31.99 14.89 -9.28
N VAL A 49 -30.98 15.39 -8.55
CA VAL A 49 -29.70 15.82 -9.13
C VAL A 49 -28.90 14.61 -9.64
N SER A 50 -28.71 13.59 -8.80
CA SER A 50 -27.95 12.39 -9.19
C SER A 50 -28.68 11.56 -10.24
N LEU A 51 -30.01 11.64 -10.29
CA LEU A 51 -30.85 11.02 -11.33
C LEU A 51 -30.94 11.84 -12.62
N GLY A 52 -30.30 13.03 -12.69
CA GLY A 52 -30.33 13.86 -13.89
C GLY A 52 -31.73 14.38 -14.27
N HIS A 53 -32.61 14.63 -13.28
CA HIS A 53 -33.95 15.13 -13.55
C HIS A 53 -33.91 16.52 -14.24
N PRO A 54 -34.89 16.82 -15.11
CA PRO A 54 -35.00 18.13 -15.75
C PRO A 54 -35.04 19.28 -14.74
N GLY A 55 -34.23 20.32 -14.99
CA GLY A 55 -34.18 21.53 -14.15
C GLY A 55 -33.28 21.43 -12.91
N THR A 56 -32.55 20.34 -12.72
CA THR A 56 -31.56 20.21 -11.64
C THR A 56 -30.21 20.80 -12.04
N LEU A 57 -29.42 21.24 -11.05
CA LEU A 57 -28.09 21.83 -11.26
C LEU A 57 -27.05 21.17 -10.33
N PRO A 58 -25.81 20.99 -10.79
CA PRO A 58 -24.71 20.46 -9.97
C PRO A 58 -24.22 21.49 -8.95
N ARG A 59 -23.78 21.01 -7.79
CA ARG A 59 -23.05 21.83 -6.80
C ARG A 59 -21.80 21.10 -6.32
N ILE A 60 -20.64 21.65 -6.64
CA ILE A 60 -19.34 21.04 -6.34
C ILE A 60 -19.12 20.76 -4.84
N ASN A 61 -18.57 19.58 -4.57
CA ASN A 61 -18.14 19.14 -3.25
C ASN A 61 -16.76 19.73 -2.90
N LYS A 62 -16.69 20.51 -1.81
CA LYS A 62 -15.43 21.12 -1.34
C LYS A 62 -14.36 20.08 -0.95
N ARG A 63 -14.76 18.92 -0.41
CA ARG A 63 -13.82 17.86 -0.02
C ARG A 63 -13.21 17.15 -1.23
N MET A 64 -13.95 17.03 -2.34
CA MET A 64 -13.40 16.50 -3.60
C MET A 64 -12.20 17.35 -4.06
N VAL A 65 -12.36 18.68 -4.06
CA VAL A 65 -11.28 19.62 -4.41
C VAL A 65 -10.09 19.48 -3.47
N GLU A 66 -10.34 19.45 -2.15
CA GLU A 66 -9.28 19.25 -1.14
C GLU A 66 -8.49 17.95 -1.38
N TYR A 67 -9.18 16.84 -1.63
CA TYR A 67 -8.55 15.54 -1.82
C TYR A 67 -7.75 15.46 -3.11
N ALA A 68 -8.26 16.06 -4.20
CA ALA A 68 -7.51 16.16 -5.45
C ALA A 68 -6.22 16.99 -5.27
N VAL A 69 -6.27 18.10 -4.53
CA VAL A 69 -5.06 18.89 -4.19
C VAL A 69 -4.09 18.06 -3.35
N LYS A 70 -4.56 17.33 -2.32
CA LYS A 70 -3.70 16.44 -1.51
C LYS A 70 -2.98 15.42 -2.37
N MET A 71 -3.69 14.77 -3.30
CA MET A 71 -3.09 13.80 -4.20
C MET A 71 -2.06 14.45 -5.14
N GLY A 72 -2.40 15.61 -5.71
CA GLY A 72 -1.47 16.38 -6.54
C GLY A 72 -0.20 16.76 -5.81
N LEU A 73 -0.31 17.28 -4.58
CA LEU A 73 0.85 17.62 -3.75
C LEU A 73 1.70 16.39 -3.43
N ALA A 74 1.07 15.26 -3.11
CA ALA A 74 1.78 14.01 -2.81
C ALA A 74 2.51 13.42 -4.02
N CYS A 75 2.00 13.68 -5.23
CA CYS A 75 2.62 13.30 -6.50
C CYS A 75 3.53 14.41 -7.07
N ASN A 76 3.88 15.43 -6.29
CA ASN A 76 4.70 16.57 -6.72
C ASN A 76 4.17 17.30 -7.97
N CYS A 77 2.85 17.31 -8.17
CA CYS A 77 2.21 18.04 -9.27
C CYS A 77 2.21 19.56 -9.02
N THR A 78 2.18 20.33 -10.11
CA THR A 78 1.80 21.73 -10.04
C THR A 78 0.27 21.82 -9.90
N ILE A 79 -0.21 22.45 -8.83
CA ILE A 79 -1.65 22.65 -8.60
C ILE A 79 -2.14 23.82 -9.46
N ASN A 80 -3.12 23.56 -10.32
CA ASN A 80 -3.75 24.58 -11.13
C ASN A 80 -4.79 25.35 -10.31
N LEU A 81 -4.40 26.56 -9.86
CA LEU A 81 -5.21 27.39 -8.98
C LEU A 81 -6.53 27.87 -9.61
N THR A 82 -6.62 27.87 -10.94
CA THR A 82 -7.85 28.18 -11.68
C THR A 82 -8.13 27.06 -12.66
N ASN A 83 -9.09 26.21 -12.32
CA ASN A 83 -9.43 25.03 -13.11
C ASN A 83 -10.94 25.01 -13.43
N THR A 84 -11.31 24.30 -14.50
CA THR A 84 -12.71 24.25 -14.99
C THR A 84 -13.16 22.81 -15.18
N PHE A 85 -14.47 22.61 -15.09
CA PHE A 85 -15.11 21.35 -15.46
C PHE A 85 -15.58 21.39 -16.91
N ALA A 86 -15.71 20.22 -17.51
CA ALA A 86 -16.21 19.98 -18.85
C ALA A 86 -17.23 18.83 -18.83
N ARG A 87 -18.08 18.78 -19.84
CA ARG A 87 -18.98 17.65 -20.09
C ARG A 87 -18.34 16.68 -21.08
N LYS A 88 -18.16 15.43 -20.67
CA LYS A 88 -17.82 14.30 -21.54
C LYS A 88 -19.13 13.62 -21.95
N ASN A 89 -19.60 13.87 -23.16
CA ASN A 89 -20.94 13.48 -23.61
C ASN A 89 -20.94 12.06 -24.19
N TYR A 90 -21.66 11.14 -23.56
CA TYR A 90 -21.91 9.81 -24.08
C TYR A 90 -23.19 9.23 -23.46
N PHE A 91 -23.89 8.37 -24.20
CA PHE A 91 -25.11 7.74 -23.74
C PHE A 91 -24.81 6.34 -23.23
N TYR A 92 -25.14 6.09 -21.96
CA TYR A 92 -25.13 4.76 -21.37
C TYR A 92 -26.16 4.70 -20.24
N ALA A 93 -26.72 3.53 -19.96
CA ALA A 93 -27.88 3.40 -19.06
C ALA A 93 -27.56 3.75 -17.60
N ASP A 94 -26.31 3.59 -17.17
CA ASP A 94 -25.84 3.96 -15.83
C ASP A 94 -25.34 5.41 -15.71
N LEU A 95 -25.44 6.20 -16.79
CA LEU A 95 -25.08 7.61 -16.81
C LEU A 95 -26.33 8.47 -17.01
N PRO A 96 -27.05 8.81 -15.92
CA PRO A 96 -28.40 9.40 -16.01
C PRO A 96 -28.44 10.76 -16.70
N LYS A 97 -27.35 11.55 -16.62
CA LYS A 97 -27.28 12.90 -17.22
C LYS A 97 -27.05 12.88 -18.74
N GLY A 98 -26.66 11.74 -19.32
CA GLY A 98 -26.19 11.66 -20.72
C GLY A 98 -24.83 12.32 -20.97
N PHE A 99 -24.15 12.75 -19.91
CA PHE A 99 -22.77 13.22 -19.89
C PHE A 99 -22.16 13.02 -18.49
N GLN A 100 -20.86 12.81 -18.45
CA GLN A 100 -20.06 12.78 -17.24
C GLN A 100 -19.46 14.17 -17.02
N THR A 101 -19.47 14.66 -15.79
CA THR A 101 -18.83 15.93 -15.44
C THR A 101 -17.39 15.61 -15.02
N THR A 102 -16.42 16.08 -15.82
CA THR A 102 -14.98 15.79 -15.66
C THR A 102 -14.16 17.07 -15.89
N GLN A 103 -12.83 17.01 -15.95
CA GLN A 103 -12.00 18.13 -16.43
C GLN A 103 -11.24 17.72 -17.69
N ASP A 104 -11.18 18.62 -18.65
CA ASP A 104 -10.48 18.42 -19.92
C ASP A 104 -9.22 19.30 -19.97
N GLN A 105 -9.32 20.51 -20.55
CA GLN A 105 -8.17 21.37 -20.82
C GLN A 105 -7.49 21.98 -19.59
N GLN A 106 -8.20 22.04 -18.46
CA GLN A 106 -7.72 22.69 -17.24
C GLN A 106 -7.90 21.77 -16.03
N PRO A 107 -7.15 20.64 -15.96
CA PRO A 107 -7.21 19.75 -14.81
C PRO A 107 -6.63 20.43 -13.58
N ILE A 108 -7.03 19.98 -12.40
CA ILE A 108 -6.60 20.54 -11.12
C ILE A 108 -5.11 20.30 -10.81
N CYS A 109 -4.50 19.24 -11.35
CA CYS A 109 -3.08 18.95 -11.16
C CYS A 109 -2.39 18.69 -12.50
N LEU A 110 -1.22 19.31 -12.67
CA LEU A 110 -0.41 19.26 -13.89
C LEU A 110 0.96 18.67 -13.59
N GLY A 111 1.40 17.71 -14.41
CA GLY A 111 2.70 17.07 -14.28
C GLY A 111 2.83 16.29 -12.98
N GLY A 112 4.06 16.18 -12.47
CA GLY A 112 4.39 15.46 -11.24
C GLY A 112 5.09 14.14 -11.52
N SER A 113 5.39 13.39 -10.47
CA SER A 113 6.03 12.09 -10.58
C SER A 113 5.84 11.24 -9.31
N VAL A 114 5.95 9.93 -9.49
CA VAL A 114 5.94 8.92 -8.43
C VAL A 114 7.20 8.07 -8.57
N THR A 115 7.98 7.98 -7.50
CA THR A 115 9.17 7.11 -7.47
C THR A 115 8.77 5.70 -7.09
N VAL A 116 9.14 4.73 -7.93
CA VAL A 116 8.96 3.29 -7.70
C VAL A 116 10.31 2.62 -7.45
N ASN A 117 10.33 1.63 -6.55
CA ASN A 117 11.49 0.79 -6.29
C ASN A 117 11.28 -0.58 -6.95
N LEU A 118 12.27 -1.04 -7.70
CA LEU A 118 12.24 -2.30 -8.43
C LEU A 118 12.96 -3.42 -7.66
N SER A 119 12.67 -4.66 -8.01
CA SER A 119 13.24 -5.86 -7.37
C SER A 119 14.75 -5.99 -7.54
N ASP A 120 15.32 -5.38 -8.57
CA ASP A 120 16.77 -5.29 -8.80
C ASP A 120 17.47 -4.24 -7.92
N GLY A 121 16.71 -3.52 -7.08
CA GLY A 121 17.19 -2.49 -6.18
C GLY A 121 17.32 -1.11 -6.80
N THR A 122 16.97 -0.95 -8.09
CA THR A 122 16.94 0.36 -8.75
C THR A 122 15.65 1.12 -8.39
N ALA A 123 15.72 2.45 -8.47
CA ALA A 123 14.56 3.32 -8.31
C ALA A 123 14.32 4.08 -9.62
N LYS A 124 13.05 4.18 -10.02
CA LYS A 124 12.64 4.91 -11.22
C LYS A 124 11.56 5.93 -10.87
N SER A 125 11.71 7.14 -11.39
CA SER A 125 10.66 8.16 -11.30
C SER A 125 9.74 8.02 -12.51
N ILE A 126 8.47 7.71 -12.27
CA ILE A 126 7.42 7.60 -13.27
C ILE A 126 6.66 8.94 -13.28
N ALA A 127 6.63 9.60 -14.43
CA ALA A 127 6.02 10.89 -14.59
C ALA A 127 4.49 10.79 -14.63
N ILE A 128 3.84 11.74 -13.97
CA ILE A 128 2.39 11.96 -14.05
C ILE A 128 2.14 12.99 -15.15
N HIS A 129 1.19 12.72 -16.04
CA HIS A 129 0.73 13.72 -17.00
C HIS A 129 -0.14 14.76 -16.31
N HIS A 130 -1.20 14.29 -15.64
CA HIS A 130 -2.13 15.13 -14.90
C HIS A 130 -2.96 14.30 -13.92
N ILE A 131 -3.65 15.00 -13.00
CA ILE A 131 -4.73 14.43 -12.19
C ILE A 131 -5.94 15.35 -12.34
N HIS A 132 -7.10 14.78 -12.63
CA HIS A 132 -8.34 15.54 -12.78
C HIS A 132 -9.48 14.97 -11.94
N MET A 133 -10.47 15.81 -11.65
CA MET A 133 -11.68 15.41 -10.92
C MET A 133 -12.80 15.02 -11.88
N GLU A 134 -13.56 14.01 -11.52
CA GLU A 134 -14.78 13.63 -12.23
C GLU A 134 -15.81 12.98 -11.31
N ASP A 135 -17.00 12.69 -11.84
CA ASP A 135 -18.00 11.87 -11.16
C ASP A 135 -18.14 10.48 -11.77
N ASP A 136 -18.43 9.48 -10.93
CA ASP A 136 -18.60 8.10 -11.38
C ASP A 136 -19.97 7.87 -12.02
N ALA A 137 -20.03 6.85 -12.88
CA ALA A 137 -21.27 6.30 -13.38
C ALA A 137 -21.91 5.34 -12.35
N GLY A 138 -23.17 5.00 -12.57
CA GLY A 138 -23.86 3.95 -11.84
C GLY A 138 -23.28 2.56 -12.14
N LYS A 139 -24.04 1.52 -11.78
CA LYS A 139 -23.71 0.13 -12.06
C LYS A 139 -24.78 -0.50 -12.94
N SER A 140 -24.34 -1.15 -14.01
CA SER A 140 -25.18 -2.00 -14.85
C SER A 140 -24.92 -3.47 -14.50
N ALA A 141 -25.98 -4.24 -14.19
CA ALA A 141 -25.91 -5.68 -13.96
C ALA A 141 -26.64 -6.42 -15.08
N HIS A 142 -25.94 -7.34 -15.75
CA HIS A 142 -26.43 -8.07 -16.92
C HIS A 142 -26.71 -9.55 -16.64
N ASP A 143 -26.27 -10.04 -15.49
CA ASP A 143 -26.33 -11.44 -15.06
C ASP A 143 -27.48 -11.73 -14.10
N GLN A 144 -28.21 -10.71 -13.66
CA GLN A 144 -29.31 -10.84 -12.69
C GLN A 144 -30.68 -11.03 -13.34
N HIS A 145 -30.77 -10.88 -14.67
CA HIS A 145 -32.00 -11.09 -15.42
C HIS A 145 -31.65 -11.54 -16.84
N ASP A 146 -32.38 -12.53 -17.38
CA ASP A 146 -32.05 -13.15 -18.66
C ASP A 146 -32.20 -12.20 -19.87
N GLU A 147 -33.19 -11.30 -19.82
CA GLU A 147 -33.53 -10.41 -20.95
C GLU A 147 -33.21 -8.91 -20.73
N PHE A 148 -32.97 -8.48 -19.50
CA PHE A 148 -32.89 -7.06 -19.15
C PHE A 148 -31.63 -6.77 -18.34
N SER A 149 -31.12 -5.55 -18.48
CA SER A 149 -30.06 -5.05 -17.60
C SER A 149 -30.67 -4.27 -16.44
N LEU A 150 -30.21 -4.55 -15.23
CA LEU A 150 -30.64 -3.85 -14.02
C LEU A 150 -29.68 -2.70 -13.73
N ILE A 151 -30.23 -1.51 -13.50
CA ILE A 151 -29.45 -0.29 -13.26
C ILE A 151 -29.56 0.13 -11.79
N ASP A 152 -28.41 0.24 -11.14
CA ASP A 152 -28.27 0.82 -9.81
C ASP A 152 -27.47 2.13 -9.88
N LEU A 153 -28.14 3.24 -9.54
CA LEU A 153 -27.59 4.60 -9.58
C LEU A 153 -27.06 5.07 -8.22
N ASN A 154 -26.95 4.19 -7.23
CA ASN A 154 -26.29 4.51 -5.95
C ASN A 154 -24.90 5.12 -6.15
N ARG A 155 -24.11 4.57 -7.08
CA ARG A 155 -22.75 5.06 -7.39
C ARG A 155 -22.70 6.27 -8.31
N ALA A 156 -23.76 6.53 -9.09
CA ALA A 156 -23.78 7.65 -10.04
C ALA A 156 -23.59 8.99 -9.31
N GLY A 157 -22.56 9.75 -9.67
CA GLY A 157 -22.23 11.02 -9.03
C GLY A 157 -21.21 10.95 -7.89
N VAL A 158 -20.73 9.75 -7.50
CA VAL A 158 -19.68 9.62 -6.48
C VAL A 158 -18.39 10.28 -6.97
N PRO A 159 -17.64 11.02 -6.14
CA PRO A 159 -16.47 11.73 -6.62
C PRO A 159 -15.30 10.79 -6.92
N LEU A 160 -14.61 11.09 -8.01
CA LEU A 160 -13.44 10.39 -8.50
C LEU A 160 -12.32 11.39 -8.78
N ILE A 161 -11.09 10.89 -8.69
CA ILE A 161 -9.95 11.47 -9.40
C ILE A 161 -9.41 10.45 -10.39
N GLU A 162 -9.05 10.91 -11.58
CA GLU A 162 -8.31 10.14 -12.56
C GLU A 162 -6.86 10.61 -12.56
N ILE A 163 -5.93 9.68 -12.33
CA ILE A 163 -4.49 9.90 -12.28
C ILE A 163 -3.90 9.27 -13.55
N VAL A 164 -3.42 10.11 -14.46
CA VAL A 164 -2.93 9.68 -15.77
C VAL A 164 -1.41 9.77 -15.78
N SER A 165 -0.73 8.65 -15.99
CA SER A 165 0.74 8.62 -16.13
C SER A 165 1.18 9.05 -17.52
N GLN A 166 2.44 9.44 -17.66
CA GLN A 166 3.11 9.44 -18.96
C GLN A 166 3.30 8.00 -19.47
N PRO A 167 3.49 7.78 -20.79
CA PRO A 167 3.80 6.46 -21.34
C PRO A 167 5.30 6.11 -21.16
N ASP A 168 5.80 6.14 -19.92
CA ASP A 168 7.22 6.00 -19.57
C ASP A 168 7.57 4.67 -18.86
N MET A 169 6.56 3.85 -18.54
CA MET A 169 6.75 2.51 -18.00
C MET A 169 7.22 1.54 -19.09
N ARG A 170 8.18 0.67 -18.74
CA ARG A 170 8.92 -0.25 -19.62
C ARG A 170 8.86 -1.71 -19.20
N SER A 171 8.21 -2.01 -18.09
CA SER A 171 7.98 -3.38 -17.63
C SER A 171 6.64 -3.50 -16.90
N ALA A 172 6.12 -4.72 -16.83
CA ALA A 172 4.97 -5.03 -15.99
C ALA A 172 5.29 -4.80 -14.50
N GLU A 173 6.55 -4.98 -14.09
CA GLU A 173 6.99 -4.68 -12.72
C GLU A 173 6.85 -3.18 -12.40
N GLU A 174 7.34 -2.30 -13.26
CA GLU A 174 7.22 -0.86 -13.08
C GLU A 174 5.75 -0.42 -12.95
N ALA A 175 4.87 -0.96 -13.80
CA ALA A 175 3.42 -0.73 -13.72
C ALA A 175 2.81 -1.22 -12.39
N GLY A 176 3.22 -2.41 -11.92
CA GLY A 176 2.75 -2.96 -10.66
C GLY A 176 3.20 -2.14 -9.45
N GLN A 177 4.46 -1.68 -9.45
CA GLN A 177 5.00 -0.83 -8.40
C GLN A 177 4.37 0.56 -8.42
N PHE A 178 4.11 1.13 -9.60
CA PHE A 178 3.41 2.41 -9.72
C PHE A 178 2.03 2.36 -9.07
N LEU A 179 1.22 1.33 -9.39
CA LEU A 179 -0.09 1.15 -8.77
C LEU A 179 0.01 0.91 -7.26
N THR A 180 1.02 0.17 -6.82
CA THR A 180 1.27 -0.05 -5.39
C THR A 180 1.56 1.27 -4.65
N GLU A 181 2.36 2.14 -5.25
CA GLU A 181 2.73 3.45 -4.71
C GLU A 181 1.57 4.44 -4.73
N ILE A 182 0.79 4.50 -5.81
CA ILE A 182 -0.45 5.29 -5.89
C ILE A 182 -1.43 4.83 -4.80
N ARG A 183 -1.67 3.52 -4.70
CA ARG A 183 -2.55 2.93 -3.68
C ARG A 183 -2.08 3.26 -2.26
N ARG A 184 -0.77 3.17 -2.00
CA ARG A 184 -0.20 3.53 -0.70
C ARG A 184 -0.43 5.00 -0.38
N THR A 185 -0.21 5.88 -1.35
CA THR A 185 -0.38 7.33 -1.22
C THR A 185 -1.83 7.71 -0.93
N LEU A 186 -2.78 7.16 -1.70
CA LEU A 186 -4.22 7.35 -1.50
C LEU A 186 -4.67 7.01 -0.06
N ARG A 187 -4.23 5.85 0.44
CA ARG A 187 -4.55 5.41 1.81
C ARG A 187 -3.87 6.26 2.88
N TYR A 188 -2.60 6.63 2.68
CA TYR A 188 -1.88 7.50 3.61
C TYR A 188 -2.55 8.86 3.78
N LEU A 189 -3.04 9.42 2.67
CA LEU A 189 -3.77 10.68 2.66
C LEU A 189 -5.21 10.55 3.19
N GLU A 190 -5.69 9.32 3.42
CA GLU A 190 -7.06 9.00 3.84
C GLU A 190 -8.11 9.59 2.87
N ILE A 191 -7.81 9.56 1.57
CA ILE A 191 -8.72 10.08 0.53
C ILE A 191 -9.40 8.98 -0.29
N CYS A 192 -8.88 7.75 -0.26
CA CYS A 192 -9.46 6.57 -0.89
C CYS A 192 -8.92 5.31 -0.18
N ASP A 193 -9.75 4.28 0.01
CA ASP A 193 -9.33 3.01 0.63
C ASP A 193 -8.44 2.15 -0.30
N GLY A 194 -8.40 2.46 -1.60
CA GLY A 194 -7.56 1.82 -2.59
C GLY A 194 -7.93 0.36 -2.89
N ASN A 195 -9.16 -0.06 -2.62
CA ASN A 195 -9.62 -1.42 -2.87
C ASN A 195 -9.96 -1.66 -4.36
N MET A 196 -9.14 -2.46 -5.04
CA MET A 196 -9.39 -2.81 -6.44
C MET A 196 -10.49 -3.85 -6.62
N GLU A 197 -10.74 -4.70 -5.62
CA GLU A 197 -11.77 -5.75 -5.68
C GLU A 197 -13.17 -5.15 -5.55
N GLU A 198 -13.32 -4.17 -4.66
CA GLU A 198 -14.57 -3.41 -4.48
C GLU A 198 -14.73 -2.28 -5.51
N GLY A 199 -13.70 -2.02 -6.32
CA GLY A 199 -13.72 -1.06 -7.43
C GLY A 199 -13.54 0.40 -7.02
N SER A 200 -13.16 0.69 -5.77
CA SER A 200 -12.81 2.04 -5.33
C SER A 200 -11.49 2.53 -5.94
N MET A 201 -10.62 1.62 -6.37
CA MET A 201 -9.47 1.91 -7.22
C MET A 201 -9.52 1.06 -8.49
N ARG A 202 -9.51 1.68 -9.66
CA ARG A 202 -9.54 1.03 -10.97
C ARG A 202 -8.35 1.47 -11.79
N CYS A 203 -7.94 0.63 -12.74
CA CYS A 203 -6.86 0.95 -13.66
C CYS A 203 -7.18 0.42 -15.06
N ASP A 204 -7.02 1.29 -16.05
CA ASP A 204 -6.95 0.92 -17.46
C ASP A 204 -5.49 1.08 -17.93
N ALA A 205 -5.02 0.16 -18.79
CA ALA A 205 -3.64 0.12 -19.26
C ALA A 205 -3.55 0.42 -20.75
N ASN A 206 -2.82 1.46 -21.12
CA ASN A 206 -2.49 1.80 -22.49
C ASN A 206 -1.14 1.18 -22.86
N ILE A 207 -1.15 0.17 -23.74
CA ILE A 207 0.02 -0.67 -24.03
C ILE A 207 0.40 -0.56 -25.50
N SER A 208 1.66 -0.22 -25.75
CA SER A 208 2.26 -0.15 -27.07
C SER A 208 3.64 -0.80 -27.04
N VAL A 209 4.12 -1.23 -28.21
CA VAL A 209 5.47 -1.76 -28.39
C VAL A 209 6.18 -1.01 -29.51
N ARG A 210 7.49 -0.82 -29.36
CA ARG A 210 8.35 -0.24 -30.39
C ARG A 210 9.69 -0.93 -30.44
N LEU A 211 10.45 -0.74 -31.51
CA LEU A 211 11.84 -1.21 -31.57
C LEU A 211 12.71 -0.43 -30.56
N HIS A 212 13.70 -1.08 -29.96
CA HIS A 212 14.66 -0.38 -29.12
C HIS A 212 15.35 0.76 -29.89
N GLY A 213 15.38 1.95 -29.29
CA GLY A 213 15.95 3.16 -29.88
C GLY A 213 15.04 3.90 -30.87
N ALA A 214 13.86 3.38 -31.19
CA ALA A 214 12.89 4.10 -32.00
C ALA A 214 12.35 5.33 -31.25
N VAL A 215 12.29 6.48 -31.94
CA VAL A 215 11.77 7.73 -31.37
C VAL A 215 10.24 7.72 -31.36
N GLU A 216 9.62 7.21 -32.41
CA GLU A 216 8.17 7.18 -32.57
C GLU A 216 7.51 6.04 -31.77
N TYR A 217 6.33 6.31 -31.24
CA TYR A 217 5.51 5.29 -30.57
C TYR A 217 4.71 4.48 -31.58
N GLY A 218 4.58 3.17 -31.32
CA GLY A 218 3.66 2.30 -32.06
C GLY A 218 2.20 2.57 -31.67
N ASN A 219 1.27 1.96 -32.41
CA ASN A 219 -0.14 1.98 -32.04
C ASN A 219 -0.37 1.32 -30.67
N ARG A 220 -1.23 1.93 -29.86
CA ARG A 220 -1.58 1.44 -28.52
C ARG A 220 -2.87 0.64 -28.53
N CYS A 221 -2.95 -0.37 -27.67
CA CYS A 221 -4.20 -1.00 -27.24
C CYS A 221 -4.50 -0.57 -25.80
N GLU A 222 -5.76 -0.23 -25.54
CA GLU A 222 -6.26 0.10 -24.20
C GLU A 222 -6.87 -1.17 -23.61
N VAL A 223 -6.32 -1.70 -22.52
CA VAL A 223 -6.83 -2.90 -21.85
C VAL A 223 -7.60 -2.49 -20.60
N LYS A 224 -8.86 -2.93 -20.52
CA LYS A 224 -9.79 -2.67 -19.42
C LYS A 224 -10.04 -3.94 -18.59
N ASN A 225 -10.81 -3.77 -17.50
CA ASN A 225 -11.23 -4.83 -16.57
C ASN A 225 -10.05 -5.45 -15.78
N LEU A 226 -9.18 -4.59 -15.25
CA LEU A 226 -7.98 -4.97 -14.51
C LEU A 226 -8.20 -4.83 -13.00
N ASN A 227 -8.95 -5.76 -12.40
CA ASN A 227 -9.41 -5.67 -11.01
C ASN A 227 -8.33 -5.99 -9.94
N SER A 228 -7.08 -6.19 -10.33
CA SER A 228 -5.96 -6.36 -9.39
C SER A 228 -4.64 -5.94 -10.04
N ILE A 229 -3.67 -5.53 -9.22
CA ILE A 229 -2.32 -5.19 -9.67
C ILE A 229 -1.71 -6.37 -10.45
N ARG A 230 -1.90 -7.61 -9.97
CA ARG A 230 -1.43 -8.82 -10.66
C ARG A 230 -2.07 -8.99 -12.04
N ASN A 231 -3.35 -8.67 -12.19
CA ASN A 231 -4.03 -8.74 -13.49
C ASN A 231 -3.52 -7.67 -14.44
N VAL A 232 -3.20 -6.46 -13.96
CA VAL A 232 -2.52 -5.43 -14.77
C VAL A 232 -1.19 -5.95 -15.32
N GLN A 233 -0.37 -6.56 -14.47
CA GLN A 233 0.93 -7.11 -14.89
C GLN A 233 0.78 -8.21 -15.94
N ARG A 234 -0.11 -9.18 -15.69
CA ARG A 234 -0.40 -10.27 -16.63
C ARG A 234 -0.94 -9.76 -17.97
N ALA A 235 -1.82 -8.76 -17.94
CA ALA A 235 -2.37 -8.15 -19.15
C ALA A 235 -1.27 -7.45 -19.97
N ILE A 236 -0.36 -6.74 -19.30
CA ILE A 236 0.79 -6.09 -19.94
C ILE A 236 1.72 -7.12 -20.60
N GLU A 237 2.06 -8.20 -19.89
CA GLU A 237 2.93 -9.26 -20.43
C GLU A 237 2.29 -9.99 -21.61
N HIS A 238 0.99 -10.28 -21.51
CA HIS A 238 0.21 -10.90 -22.58
C HIS A 238 0.18 -10.01 -23.82
N GLU A 239 -0.18 -8.74 -23.64
CA GLU A 239 -0.35 -7.80 -24.75
C GLU A 239 0.99 -7.45 -25.40
N PHE A 240 2.07 -7.33 -24.63
CA PHE A 240 3.43 -7.21 -25.18
C PHE A 240 3.73 -8.38 -26.13
N SER A 241 3.53 -9.61 -25.65
CA SER A 241 3.81 -10.81 -26.42
C SER A 241 2.95 -10.90 -27.69
N ARG A 242 1.66 -10.54 -27.57
CA ARG A 242 0.71 -10.52 -28.68
C ARG A 242 1.10 -9.50 -29.75
N GLN A 243 1.42 -8.27 -29.35
CA GLN A 243 1.79 -7.21 -30.30
C GLN A 243 3.09 -7.54 -31.02
N VAL A 244 4.12 -8.02 -30.29
CA VAL A 244 5.39 -8.44 -30.89
C VAL A 244 5.19 -9.55 -31.93
N ALA A 245 4.37 -10.57 -31.61
CA ALA A 245 4.10 -11.66 -32.54
C ALA A 245 3.41 -11.18 -33.84
N ILE A 246 2.49 -10.21 -33.75
CA ILE A 246 1.81 -9.64 -34.91
C ILE A 246 2.80 -8.84 -35.78
N ILE A 247 3.66 -8.02 -35.16
CA ILE A 247 4.62 -7.20 -35.88
C ILE A 247 5.67 -8.07 -36.58
N GLU A 248 6.19 -9.10 -35.91
CA GLU A 248 7.16 -10.04 -36.51
C GLU A 248 6.55 -10.88 -37.64
N ALA A 249 5.23 -11.12 -37.62
CA ALA A 249 4.50 -11.73 -38.74
C ALA A 249 4.25 -10.76 -39.92
N GLY A 250 4.74 -9.51 -39.85
CA GLY A 250 4.52 -8.48 -40.86
C GLY A 250 3.15 -7.80 -40.78
N GLY A 251 2.42 -8.00 -39.68
CA GLY A 251 1.15 -7.34 -39.41
C GLY A 251 1.31 -5.94 -38.81
N HIS A 252 0.19 -5.30 -38.50
CA HIS A 252 0.13 -4.02 -37.80
C HIS A 252 -0.79 -4.10 -36.58
N ILE A 253 -0.56 -3.24 -35.60
CA ILE A 253 -1.39 -3.17 -34.39
C ILE A 253 -2.51 -2.16 -34.63
N ASP A 254 -3.76 -2.61 -34.58
CA ASP A 254 -4.92 -1.72 -34.55
C ASP A 254 -5.09 -1.09 -33.17
N GLN A 255 -5.53 0.16 -33.12
CA GLN A 255 -5.86 0.79 -31.84
C GLN A 255 -7.22 0.31 -31.34
N ASN A 256 -7.21 -0.72 -30.50
CA ASN A 256 -8.41 -1.34 -29.98
C ASN A 256 -8.54 -1.11 -28.47
N THR A 257 -9.79 -1.12 -27.99
CA THR A 257 -10.06 -1.34 -26.57
C THR A 257 -10.29 -2.84 -26.37
N LEU A 258 -9.53 -3.43 -25.45
CA LEU A 258 -9.53 -4.85 -25.14
C LEU A 258 -10.09 -5.09 -23.74
N ASN A 259 -10.74 -6.25 -23.54
CA ASN A 259 -11.07 -6.79 -22.23
C ASN A 259 -10.04 -7.83 -21.84
N PHE A 260 -9.56 -7.78 -20.60
CA PHE A 260 -8.74 -8.85 -20.04
C PHE A 260 -9.61 -9.88 -19.32
N ASN A 261 -9.44 -11.16 -19.65
CA ASN A 261 -10.06 -12.26 -18.91
C ASN A 261 -9.07 -12.78 -17.86
N ALA A 262 -9.39 -12.61 -16.58
CA ALA A 262 -8.50 -13.00 -15.48
C ALA A 262 -8.31 -14.52 -15.35
N ASP A 263 -9.29 -15.32 -15.77
CA ASP A 263 -9.26 -16.78 -15.69
C ASP A 263 -8.36 -17.37 -16.78
N THR A 264 -8.51 -16.93 -18.02
CA THR A 264 -7.71 -17.42 -19.15
C THR A 264 -6.36 -16.71 -19.27
N GLY A 265 -6.27 -15.47 -18.80
CA GLY A 265 -5.10 -14.61 -18.98
C GLY A 265 -4.96 -14.07 -20.41
N GLU A 266 -6.06 -14.02 -21.17
CA GLU A 266 -6.08 -13.57 -22.56
C GLU A 266 -6.87 -12.27 -22.72
N THR A 267 -6.56 -11.52 -23.78
CA THR A 267 -7.29 -10.31 -24.17
C THR A 267 -8.24 -10.55 -25.34
N SER A 268 -9.45 -10.01 -25.27
CA SER A 268 -10.44 -10.03 -26.36
C SER A 268 -10.82 -8.61 -26.79
N VAL A 269 -11.04 -8.38 -28.08
CA VAL A 269 -11.48 -7.07 -28.58
C VAL A 269 -12.88 -6.75 -28.07
N LEU A 270 -13.05 -5.62 -27.39
CA LEU A 270 -14.37 -5.07 -27.03
C LEU A 270 -14.94 -4.21 -28.15
N ARG A 271 -14.10 -3.35 -28.73
CA ARG A 271 -14.46 -2.41 -29.79
C ARG A 271 -13.25 -2.07 -30.66
N SER A 272 -13.50 -1.85 -31.96
CA SER A 272 -12.50 -1.37 -32.93
C SER A 272 -12.52 0.16 -33.08
N LYS A 273 -11.40 0.73 -33.55
CA LYS A 273 -11.19 2.18 -33.66
C LYS A 273 -12.06 2.92 -34.68
N GLU A 274 -12.76 2.23 -35.57
CA GLU A 274 -13.71 2.88 -36.52
C GLU A 274 -14.82 3.64 -35.79
N MET A 275 -14.92 3.47 -34.46
CA MET A 275 -15.78 4.20 -33.54
C MET A 275 -14.96 5.08 -32.56
N ALA A 276 -14.04 5.91 -33.06
CA ALA A 276 -13.45 6.96 -32.21
C ALA A 276 -14.59 7.85 -31.69
N ASN A 277 -14.95 7.68 -30.42
CA ASN A 277 -16.08 8.38 -29.83
C ASN A 277 -15.78 9.88 -29.76
N ASP A 278 -16.48 10.66 -30.57
CA ASP A 278 -16.54 12.10 -30.36
C ASP A 278 -17.37 12.38 -29.11
N TYR A 279 -16.68 12.44 -27.97
CA TYR A 279 -17.27 12.78 -26.67
C TYR A 279 -17.75 14.24 -26.60
N ARG A 280 -17.52 15.05 -27.65
CA ARG A 280 -17.97 16.45 -27.77
C ARG A 280 -17.69 17.24 -26.50
N TYR A 281 -16.44 17.23 -26.04
CA TYR A 281 -16.05 17.95 -24.84
C TYR A 281 -16.35 19.44 -24.98
N PHE A 282 -16.99 20.03 -23.96
CA PHE A 282 -17.15 21.47 -23.84
C PHE A 282 -17.22 21.87 -22.35
N PRO A 283 -16.85 23.12 -22.00
CA PRO A 283 -16.90 23.60 -20.61
C PRO A 283 -18.29 23.40 -19.99
N GLU A 284 -18.35 22.95 -18.74
CA GLU A 284 -19.58 22.76 -17.98
C GLU A 284 -20.15 24.14 -17.60
N PRO A 285 -21.24 24.61 -18.25
CA PRO A 285 -21.75 25.96 -18.02
C PRO A 285 -22.39 26.13 -16.63
N ASP A 286 -22.84 25.04 -16.01
CA ASP A 286 -23.54 25.09 -14.72
C ASP A 286 -22.56 25.19 -13.53
N LEU A 287 -21.26 25.01 -13.76
CA LEU A 287 -20.20 25.14 -12.76
C LEU A 287 -19.25 26.27 -13.16
N LEU A 288 -19.16 27.28 -12.30
CA LEU A 288 -18.14 28.33 -12.44
C LEU A 288 -16.73 27.74 -12.26
N PRO A 289 -15.69 28.39 -12.84
CA PRO A 289 -14.30 28.01 -12.59
C PRO A 289 -13.98 27.92 -11.10
N VAL A 290 -13.30 26.84 -10.70
CA VAL A 290 -12.81 26.66 -9.34
C VAL A 290 -11.57 27.52 -9.16
N GLN A 291 -11.59 28.39 -8.15
CA GLN A 291 -10.43 29.18 -7.73
C GLN A 291 -9.93 28.69 -6.38
N ILE A 292 -8.66 28.31 -6.32
CA ILE A 292 -7.96 27.89 -5.10
C ILE A 292 -7.00 29.00 -4.72
N THR A 293 -7.23 29.63 -3.56
CA THR A 293 -6.33 30.67 -3.09
C THR A 293 -5.01 30.07 -2.57
N ALA A 294 -3.94 30.86 -2.59
CA ALA A 294 -2.67 30.43 -2.01
C ALA A 294 -2.79 30.06 -0.51
N ALA A 295 -3.66 30.75 0.23
CA ALA A 295 -3.94 30.46 1.62
C ALA A 295 -4.63 29.10 1.81
N GLU A 296 -5.59 28.75 0.96
CA GLU A 296 -6.23 27.44 0.97
C GLU A 296 -5.25 26.33 0.58
N LEU A 297 -4.44 26.53 -0.45
CA LEU A 297 -3.40 25.57 -0.85
C LEU A 297 -2.43 25.29 0.30
N GLU A 298 -1.97 26.33 0.99
CA GLU A 298 -1.06 26.19 2.13
C GLU A 298 -1.73 25.54 3.34
N ALA A 299 -3.00 25.83 3.59
CA ALA A 299 -3.78 25.16 4.62
C ALA A 299 -3.92 23.65 4.33
N ILE A 300 -4.16 23.28 3.06
CA ILE A 300 -4.22 21.88 2.63
C ILE A 300 -2.86 21.21 2.83
N ARG A 301 -1.77 21.84 2.37
CA ARG A 301 -0.39 21.33 2.54
C ARG A 301 -0.06 21.05 4.00
N LYS A 302 -0.37 21.99 4.91
CA LYS A 302 -0.14 21.82 6.36
C LYS A 302 -1.01 20.76 7.01
N SER A 303 -2.15 20.42 6.40
CA SER A 303 -3.05 19.36 6.90
C SER A 303 -2.63 17.95 6.46
N MET A 304 -1.71 17.83 5.51
CA MET A 304 -1.26 16.54 5.02
C MET A 304 -0.42 15.83 6.08
N PRO A 305 -0.58 14.51 6.24
CA PRO A 305 0.36 13.71 7.01
C PRO A 305 1.72 13.66 6.31
N ALA A 306 2.77 13.33 7.05
CA ALA A 306 4.05 12.98 6.45
C ALA A 306 3.87 11.83 5.44
N LEU A 307 4.41 12.01 4.24
CA LEU A 307 4.28 11.05 3.15
C LEU A 307 5.22 9.87 3.37
N PRO A 308 4.91 8.70 2.78
CA PRO A 308 5.74 7.50 2.93
C PRO A 308 7.23 7.72 2.64
N HIS A 309 7.56 8.43 1.55
CA HIS A 309 8.95 8.67 1.18
C HIS A 309 9.68 9.58 2.17
N GLU A 310 9.00 10.58 2.73
CA GLU A 310 9.54 11.49 3.75
C GLU A 310 9.85 10.71 5.05
N LEU A 311 8.96 9.80 5.45
CA LEU A 311 9.15 8.95 6.63
C LEU A 311 10.29 7.95 6.42
N ILE A 312 10.38 7.31 5.24
CA ILE A 312 11.48 6.39 4.92
C ILE A 312 12.83 7.12 4.96
N GLU A 313 12.89 8.33 4.40
CA GLU A 313 14.10 9.16 4.43
C GLU A 313 14.49 9.50 5.88
N LYS A 314 13.52 9.97 6.69
CA LYS A 314 13.73 10.23 8.12
C LYS A 314 14.25 8.99 8.86
N TYR A 315 13.62 7.83 8.66
CA TYR A 315 13.96 6.59 9.36
C TYR A 315 15.35 6.06 9.01
N THR A 316 15.74 6.21 7.75
CA THR A 316 17.05 5.76 7.30
C THR A 316 18.15 6.75 7.67
N ARG A 317 17.96 8.05 7.43
CA ARG A 317 19.01 9.08 7.64
C ARG A 317 19.15 9.51 9.10
N GLU A 318 18.04 9.71 9.79
CA GLU A 318 18.06 10.26 11.15
C GLU A 318 18.05 9.16 12.21
N LEU A 319 17.29 8.08 11.99
CA LEU A 319 17.14 7.00 12.98
C LEU A 319 18.09 5.82 12.75
N GLY A 320 18.82 5.79 11.63
CA GLY A 320 19.78 4.74 11.29
C GLY A 320 19.16 3.36 11.02
N LEU A 321 17.87 3.32 10.63
CA LEU A 321 17.20 2.08 10.25
C LEU A 321 17.61 1.65 8.83
N SER A 322 17.53 0.35 8.54
CA SER A 322 17.71 -0.11 7.17
C SER A 322 16.53 0.30 6.30
N ALA A 323 16.74 0.42 4.98
CA ALA A 323 15.65 0.70 4.04
C ALA A 323 14.52 -0.34 4.11
N TYR A 324 14.88 -1.61 4.38
CA TYR A 324 13.92 -2.68 4.60
C TYR A 324 13.05 -2.41 5.84
N ASP A 325 13.66 -2.13 7.00
CA ASP A 325 12.91 -1.87 8.24
C ASP A 325 11.99 -0.66 8.07
N ALA A 326 12.51 0.42 7.48
CA ALA A 326 11.75 1.64 7.23
C ALA A 326 10.55 1.37 6.29
N GLY A 327 10.77 0.65 5.19
CA GLY A 327 9.73 0.28 4.25
C GLY A 327 8.62 -0.58 4.88
N VAL A 328 8.98 -1.53 5.75
CA VAL A 328 8.00 -2.38 6.45
C VAL A 328 7.16 -1.56 7.44
N ILE A 329 7.78 -0.63 8.17
CA ILE A 329 7.06 0.23 9.13
C ILE A 329 6.12 1.19 8.41
N VAL A 330 6.58 1.80 7.32
CA VAL A 330 5.85 2.81 6.54
C VAL A 330 4.84 2.20 5.54
N ALA A 331 4.76 0.88 5.46
CA ALA A 331 3.76 0.22 4.60
C ALA A 331 2.31 0.50 5.03
N ASP A 332 2.10 0.84 6.30
CA ASP A 332 0.81 1.08 6.94
C ASP A 332 0.89 2.35 7.79
N LYS A 333 -0.05 3.28 7.61
CA LYS A 333 0.01 4.62 8.18
C LYS A 333 -0.10 4.57 9.69
N GLU A 334 -1.05 3.80 10.20
CA GLU A 334 -1.31 3.64 11.62
C GLU A 334 -0.13 2.94 12.30
N PHE A 335 0.51 1.99 11.60
CA PHE A 335 1.71 1.32 12.10
C PHE A 335 2.91 2.28 12.20
N ALA A 336 3.11 3.13 11.19
CA ALA A 336 4.12 4.19 11.22
C ALA A 336 3.82 5.23 12.30
N ALA A 337 2.56 5.64 12.48
CA ALA A 337 2.15 6.56 13.53
C ALA A 337 2.41 5.99 14.93
N TYR A 338 2.12 4.69 15.14
CA TYR A 338 2.46 4.02 16.40
C TYR A 338 3.97 3.98 16.65
N PHE A 339 4.77 3.72 15.61
CA PHE A 339 6.23 3.77 15.71
C PHE A 339 6.73 5.16 16.10
N GLU A 340 6.22 6.23 15.46
CA GLU A 340 6.52 7.62 15.80
C GLU A 340 6.26 7.95 17.26
N GLU A 341 5.16 7.44 17.83
CA GLU A 341 4.88 7.63 19.26
C GLU A 341 5.87 6.84 20.14
N VAL A 342 6.24 5.61 19.77
CA VAL A 342 7.19 4.79 20.56
C VAL A 342 8.56 5.45 20.62
N ILE A 343 9.07 5.97 19.50
CA ILE A 343 10.42 6.56 19.43
C ILE A 343 10.56 7.90 20.18
N LYS A 344 9.44 8.52 20.63
CA LYS A 344 9.49 9.64 21.57
C LYS A 344 9.93 9.21 22.98
N HIS A 345 9.78 7.93 23.31
CA HIS A 345 10.05 7.36 24.64
C HIS A 345 11.30 6.47 24.68
N THR A 346 11.93 6.19 23.53
CA THR A 346 13.17 5.40 23.44
C THR A 346 14.14 5.97 22.43
N SER A 347 15.43 5.96 22.74
CA SER A 347 16.51 6.29 21.82
C SER A 347 17.04 5.07 21.04
N ASN A 348 16.59 3.86 21.39
CA ASN A 348 16.96 2.65 20.67
C ASN A 348 15.94 2.34 19.56
N TYR A 349 16.05 3.09 18.47
CA TYR A 349 15.13 3.00 17.32
C TYR A 349 15.17 1.62 16.66
N LYS A 350 16.33 0.97 16.61
CA LYS A 350 16.47 -0.38 16.03
C LYS A 350 15.73 -1.42 16.87
N SER A 351 15.84 -1.38 18.19
CA SER A 351 15.05 -2.25 19.07
C SER A 351 13.55 -1.98 18.90
N ALA A 352 13.12 -0.71 18.84
CA ALA A 352 11.72 -0.36 18.60
C ALA A 352 11.20 -0.95 17.28
N ALA A 353 11.93 -0.78 16.17
CA ALA A 353 11.60 -1.35 14.87
C ALA A 353 11.47 -2.88 14.93
N ASN A 354 12.45 -3.56 15.55
CA ASN A 354 12.43 -5.02 15.70
C ASN A 354 11.23 -5.52 16.51
N TRP A 355 10.87 -4.84 17.60
CA TRP A 355 9.72 -5.20 18.43
C TRP A 355 8.39 -5.01 17.70
N LEU A 356 8.27 -3.91 16.94
CA LEU A 356 7.09 -3.66 16.12
C LEU A 356 6.94 -4.74 15.03
N MET A 357 7.97 -4.93 14.22
CA MET A 357 7.92 -5.88 13.08
C MET A 357 7.86 -7.35 13.52
N GLY A 358 8.37 -7.67 14.71
CA GLY A 358 8.34 -9.01 15.29
C GLY A 358 7.09 -9.24 16.14
N SER A 359 7.25 -9.08 17.46
CA SER A 359 6.24 -9.46 18.46
C SER A 359 4.90 -8.75 18.27
N VAL A 360 4.90 -7.45 17.99
CA VAL A 360 3.66 -6.68 17.80
C VAL A 360 2.95 -7.14 16.54
N ARG A 361 3.65 -7.19 15.40
CA ARG A 361 3.05 -7.63 14.13
C ARG A 361 2.53 -9.08 14.21
N SER A 362 3.28 -9.98 14.84
CA SER A 362 2.82 -11.36 15.06
C SER A 362 1.52 -11.37 15.86
N TYR A 363 1.45 -10.63 16.97
CA TYR A 363 0.24 -10.56 17.79
C TYR A 363 -0.96 -9.99 17.01
N LEU A 364 -0.76 -8.93 16.24
CA LEU A 364 -1.81 -8.35 15.40
C LEU A 364 -2.34 -9.36 14.38
N ASN A 365 -1.45 -10.08 13.71
CA ASN A 365 -1.81 -11.10 12.73
C ASN A 365 -2.55 -12.28 13.38
N ASP A 366 -2.02 -12.81 14.50
CA ASP A 366 -2.58 -13.96 15.22
C ASP A 366 -4.00 -13.68 15.75
N ASN A 367 -4.34 -12.41 15.99
CA ASN A 367 -5.65 -11.99 16.49
C ASN A 367 -6.49 -11.27 15.41
N SER A 368 -5.99 -11.15 14.17
CA SER A 368 -6.65 -10.39 13.09
C SER A 368 -7.03 -8.95 13.50
N LEU A 369 -6.13 -8.28 14.22
CA LEU A 369 -6.33 -6.92 14.73
C LEU A 369 -5.52 -5.91 13.91
N GLY A 370 -6.07 -4.70 13.76
CA GLY A 370 -5.31 -3.52 13.35
C GLY A 370 -4.52 -2.94 14.52
N ILE A 371 -3.43 -2.22 14.24
CA ILE A 371 -2.61 -1.56 15.27
C ILE A 371 -3.39 -0.56 16.12
N SER A 372 -4.44 0.06 15.56
CA SER A 372 -5.36 0.95 16.28
C SER A 372 -6.16 0.24 17.39
N SER A 373 -6.29 -1.09 17.32
CA SER A 373 -6.95 -1.92 18.34
C SER A 373 -5.97 -2.46 19.38
N LEU A 374 -4.68 -2.12 19.28
CA LEU A 374 -3.65 -2.59 20.21
C LEU A 374 -3.78 -1.85 21.55
N SER A 375 -4.06 -2.58 22.64
CA SER A 375 -4.16 -1.99 23.98
C SER A 375 -2.81 -1.60 24.60
N LEU A 376 -1.69 -1.99 23.97
CA LEU A 376 -0.35 -1.65 24.44
C LEU A 376 -0.03 -0.19 24.13
N THR A 377 0.20 0.62 25.15
CA THR A 377 0.61 2.02 24.96
C THR A 377 2.06 2.14 24.48
N PRO A 378 2.40 3.16 23.68
CA PRO A 378 3.76 3.39 23.20
C PRO A 378 4.82 3.48 24.32
N ASP A 379 4.49 4.17 25.42
CA ASP A 379 5.35 4.30 26.61
C ASP A 379 5.65 2.94 27.26
N ASN A 380 4.66 2.03 27.32
CA ASN A 380 4.87 0.70 27.87
C ASN A 380 5.77 -0.16 26.99
N LEU A 381 5.65 -0.06 25.67
CA LEU A 381 6.57 -0.74 24.77
C LEU A 381 7.99 -0.20 24.90
N ALA A 382 8.15 1.12 24.97
CA ALA A 382 9.45 1.75 25.22
C ALA A 382 10.05 1.34 26.58
N GLY A 383 9.22 1.25 27.62
CA GLY A 383 9.63 0.75 28.94
C GLY A 383 10.09 -0.71 28.89
N LEU A 384 9.41 -1.56 28.12
CA LEU A 384 9.83 -2.93 27.88
C LEU A 384 11.20 -2.98 27.17
N ILE A 385 11.38 -2.16 26.12
CA ILE A 385 12.64 -2.07 25.38
C ILE A 385 13.76 -1.66 26.32
N LYS A 386 13.55 -0.63 27.16
CA LYS A 386 14.52 -0.17 28.14
C LYS A 386 14.96 -1.27 29.11
N LEU A 387 14.03 -2.10 29.61
CA LEU A 387 14.37 -3.21 30.50
C LEU A 387 15.24 -4.27 29.82
N VAL A 388 15.01 -4.52 28.53
CA VAL A 388 15.81 -5.45 27.74
C VAL A 388 17.20 -4.87 27.45
N ASP A 389 17.26 -3.61 27.03
CA ASP A 389 18.49 -2.90 26.70
C ASP A 389 19.41 -2.74 27.94
N GLU A 390 18.83 -2.49 29.12
CA GLU A 390 19.58 -2.43 30.39
C GLU A 390 19.98 -3.81 30.92
N GLY A 391 19.64 -4.91 30.22
CA GLY A 391 19.92 -6.27 30.66
C GLY A 391 19.16 -6.68 31.92
N LYS A 392 18.10 -5.94 32.30
CA LYS A 392 17.26 -6.27 33.46
C LYS A 392 16.30 -7.42 33.18
N VAL A 393 15.89 -7.59 31.92
CA VAL A 393 15.01 -8.68 31.49
C VAL A 393 15.57 -9.29 30.21
N ASN A 394 15.58 -10.61 30.13
CA ASN A 394 15.98 -11.31 28.90
C ASN A 394 14.96 -11.04 27.78
N ASN A 395 15.42 -10.76 26.56
CA ASN A 395 14.55 -10.52 25.40
C ASN A 395 13.49 -11.62 25.18
N THR A 396 13.88 -12.89 25.31
CA THR A 396 12.97 -14.04 25.17
C THR A 396 11.87 -14.03 26.23
N VAL A 397 12.24 -13.71 27.48
CA VAL A 397 11.29 -13.63 28.60
C VAL A 397 10.39 -12.41 28.45
N ALA A 398 10.94 -11.28 27.99
CA ALA A 398 10.17 -10.09 27.69
C ALA A 398 9.10 -10.40 26.63
N ALA A 399 9.46 -11.10 25.55
CA ALA A 399 8.54 -11.41 24.45
C ALA A 399 7.47 -12.42 24.85
N GLN A 400 7.82 -13.45 25.62
CA GLN A 400 6.90 -14.55 25.96
C GLN A 400 6.03 -14.26 27.19
N LYS A 401 6.47 -13.38 28.10
CA LYS A 401 5.77 -13.17 29.39
C LYS A 401 5.39 -11.71 29.62
N LEU A 402 6.35 -10.79 29.50
CA LEU A 402 6.09 -9.38 29.82
C LEU A 402 5.17 -8.72 28.79
N PHE A 403 5.45 -8.91 27.50
CA PHE A 403 4.66 -8.36 26.40
C PHE A 403 3.19 -8.84 26.42
N PRO A 404 2.87 -10.16 26.51
CA PRO A 404 1.49 -10.61 26.66
C PRO A 404 0.80 -10.10 27.93
N ALA A 405 1.56 -9.87 29.00
CA ALA A 405 0.99 -9.31 30.22
C ALA A 405 0.67 -7.81 30.09
N LEU A 406 1.51 -7.04 29.39
CA LEU A 406 1.24 -5.62 29.08
C LEU A 406 0.03 -5.45 28.16
N LEU A 407 -0.16 -6.36 27.21
CA LEU A 407 -1.32 -6.36 26.30
C LEU A 407 -2.66 -6.47 27.03
N LYS A 408 -2.69 -7.01 28.26
CA LYS A 408 -3.92 -7.11 29.06
C LYS A 408 -4.41 -5.77 29.61
N GLY A 409 -3.69 -4.67 29.40
CA GLY A 409 -4.17 -3.33 29.76
C GLY A 409 -4.38 -3.12 31.26
N ASN A 410 -3.44 -3.60 32.09
CA ASN A 410 -3.56 -3.55 33.56
C ASN A 410 -3.20 -2.19 34.17
N GLY A 411 -2.95 -1.16 33.36
CA GLY A 411 -2.56 0.18 33.80
C GLY A 411 -1.20 0.28 34.48
N LYS A 412 -0.38 -0.78 34.44
CA LYS A 412 0.95 -0.83 35.06
C LYS A 412 2.04 -0.53 34.05
N THR A 413 3.17 -0.04 34.55
CA THR A 413 4.37 0.14 33.73
C THR A 413 5.07 -1.21 33.47
N ALA A 414 5.88 -1.27 32.42
CA ALA A 414 6.70 -2.44 32.13
C ALA A 414 7.60 -2.88 33.31
N ASP A 415 8.20 -1.94 34.05
CA ASP A 415 9.04 -2.25 35.21
C ASP A 415 8.23 -2.84 36.38
N GLN A 416 7.07 -2.26 36.70
CA GLN A 416 6.18 -2.78 37.74
C GLN A 416 5.76 -4.22 37.43
N LEU A 417 5.31 -4.46 36.19
CA LEU A 417 4.84 -5.76 35.77
C LEU A 417 5.97 -6.80 35.70
N ALA A 418 7.17 -6.40 35.28
CA ALA A 418 8.34 -7.26 35.31
C ALA A 418 8.71 -7.70 36.74
N ARG A 419 8.58 -6.82 37.73
CA ARG A 419 8.83 -7.16 39.14
C ARG A 419 7.75 -8.06 39.71
N GLU A 420 6.48 -7.76 39.46
CA GLU A 420 5.35 -8.60 39.92
C GLU A 420 5.41 -10.02 39.36
N LEU A 421 5.76 -10.15 38.08
CA LEU A 421 5.93 -11.44 37.43
C LEU A 421 7.29 -12.09 37.74
N ASN A 422 8.12 -11.47 38.59
CA ASN A 422 9.45 -11.92 38.97
C ASN A 422 10.35 -12.25 37.76
N LEU A 423 10.36 -11.38 36.75
CA LEU A 423 11.08 -11.58 35.47
C LEU A 423 12.44 -10.88 35.43
N VAL A 424 12.78 -10.08 36.45
CA VAL A 424 14.04 -9.36 36.52
C VAL A 424 15.20 -10.34 36.74
N ILE A 425 16.27 -10.18 35.97
CA ILE A 425 17.50 -10.98 36.06
C ILE A 425 18.15 -10.74 37.43
N SER A 426 18.52 -11.83 38.10
CA SER A 426 19.24 -11.76 39.38
C SER A 426 20.68 -11.31 39.16
N LYS A 427 21.17 -10.39 40.00
CA LYS A 427 22.60 -10.02 40.03
C LYS A 427 23.45 -11.02 40.80
N ASP A 428 22.83 -11.89 41.59
CA ASP A 428 23.54 -12.90 42.36
C ASP A 428 23.93 -14.07 41.44
N THR A 429 25.24 -14.26 41.26
CA THR A 429 25.78 -15.28 40.35
C THR A 429 26.04 -16.62 41.03
N SER A 430 25.84 -16.70 42.35
CA SER A 430 26.03 -17.93 43.11
C SER A 430 25.07 -19.05 42.67
N GLU A 431 23.86 -18.71 42.21
CA GLU A 431 22.88 -19.69 41.72
C GLU A 431 23.21 -20.24 40.32
N VAL A 432 23.96 -19.48 39.50
CA VAL A 432 24.28 -19.85 38.10
C VAL A 432 25.14 -21.11 38.05
N ASP A 433 26.15 -21.20 38.91
CA ASP A 433 27.01 -22.39 39.03
C ASP A 433 26.21 -23.64 39.42
N GLY A 434 25.19 -23.47 40.27
CA GLY A 434 24.28 -24.55 40.66
C GLY A 434 23.48 -25.08 39.47
N PHE A 435 22.91 -24.18 38.66
CA PHE A 435 22.17 -24.56 37.45
C PHE A 435 23.06 -25.20 36.38
N ILE A 436 24.28 -24.67 36.18
CA ILE A 436 25.25 -25.24 35.25
C ILE A 436 25.59 -26.68 35.67
N LYS A 437 25.95 -26.91 36.93
CA LYS A 437 26.27 -28.25 37.43
C LYS A 437 25.10 -29.22 37.28
N ALA A 438 23.87 -28.78 37.56
CA ALA A 438 22.66 -29.57 37.39
C ALA A 438 22.40 -29.93 35.91
N ALA A 439 22.57 -28.98 34.99
CA ALA A 439 22.40 -29.22 33.56
C ALA A 439 23.45 -30.19 33.00
N LEU A 440 24.71 -30.06 33.42
CA LEU A 440 25.80 -30.98 33.04
C LEU A 440 25.56 -32.39 33.59
N ALA A 441 25.13 -32.51 34.85
CA ALA A 441 24.84 -33.80 35.49
C ALA A 441 23.65 -34.54 34.85
N LYS A 442 22.70 -33.80 34.26
CA LYS A 442 21.55 -34.37 33.55
C LYS A 442 21.91 -35.03 32.23
N PHE A 443 22.99 -34.61 31.58
CA PHE A 443 23.42 -35.12 30.26
C PHE A 443 24.92 -35.44 30.21
N PRO A 444 25.41 -36.41 31.00
CA PRO A 444 26.83 -36.73 31.11
C PRO A 444 27.44 -37.16 29.76
N ASP A 445 26.70 -37.93 28.96
CA ASP A 445 27.17 -38.40 27.64
C ASP A 445 27.43 -37.25 26.67
N LYS A 446 26.67 -36.15 26.79
CA LYS A 446 26.81 -34.96 25.96
C LYS A 446 28.00 -34.09 26.38
N VAL A 447 28.42 -34.17 27.63
CA VAL A 447 29.66 -33.52 28.10
C VAL A 447 30.86 -34.16 27.40
N VAL A 448 30.89 -35.50 27.31
CA VAL A 448 31.94 -36.24 26.60
C VAL A 448 31.93 -35.93 25.10
N GLU A 449 30.75 -35.81 24.47
CA GLU A 449 30.64 -35.37 23.08
C GLU A 449 31.23 -33.97 22.85
N TYR A 450 31.00 -33.02 23.78
CA TYR A 450 31.57 -31.67 23.71
C TYR A 450 33.11 -31.71 23.77
N GLN A 451 33.67 -32.45 24.73
CA GLN A 451 35.12 -32.62 24.89
C GLN A 451 35.78 -33.28 23.68
N LYS A 452 35.08 -34.18 22.99
CA LYS A 452 35.53 -34.78 21.72
C LYS A 452 35.42 -33.83 20.50
N GLY A 453 35.08 -32.56 20.72
CA GLY A 453 35.10 -31.51 19.71
C GLY A 453 33.73 -31.14 19.11
N LYS A 454 32.63 -31.78 19.54
CA LYS A 454 31.29 -31.53 18.99
C LYS A 454 30.63 -30.31 19.66
N LYS A 455 31.09 -29.10 19.32
CA LYS A 455 30.66 -27.84 19.96
C LYS A 455 29.16 -27.51 19.85
N GLY A 456 28.41 -28.14 18.93
CA GLY A 456 26.98 -27.92 18.76
C GLY A 456 26.11 -28.32 19.96
N VAL A 457 26.60 -29.15 20.88
CA VAL A 457 25.84 -29.54 22.11
C VAL A 457 25.77 -28.42 23.15
N LEU A 458 26.56 -27.34 23.01
CA LEU A 458 26.53 -26.18 23.91
C LEU A 458 25.13 -25.55 23.98
N GLY A 459 24.43 -25.47 22.85
CA GLY A 459 23.08 -24.92 22.78
C GLY A 459 22.07 -25.72 23.60
N LEU A 460 22.25 -27.05 23.71
CA LEU A 460 21.41 -27.92 24.52
C LEU A 460 21.59 -27.63 26.01
N PHE A 461 22.84 -27.52 26.48
CA PHE A 461 23.13 -27.17 27.87
C PHE A 461 22.63 -25.77 28.20
N MET A 462 22.85 -24.79 27.31
CA MET A 462 22.33 -23.45 27.53
C MET A 462 20.79 -23.44 27.61
N GLY A 463 20.12 -24.21 26.75
CA GLY A 463 18.65 -24.37 26.82
C GLY A 463 18.18 -24.95 28.17
N GLU A 464 18.86 -25.98 28.69
CA GLU A 464 18.51 -26.58 29.98
C GLU A 464 18.78 -25.63 31.16
N VAL A 465 19.92 -24.92 31.16
CA VAL A 465 20.24 -23.94 32.21
C VAL A 465 19.24 -22.77 32.19
N MET A 466 18.82 -22.30 31.00
CA MET A 466 17.75 -21.30 30.87
C MET A 466 16.40 -21.80 31.39
N LYS A 467 16.10 -23.10 31.18
CA LYS A 467 14.88 -23.73 31.69
C LYS A 467 14.88 -23.83 33.22
N LEU A 468 15.98 -24.29 33.82
CA LEU A 468 16.15 -24.43 35.27
C LEU A 468 16.09 -23.08 35.98
N SER A 469 16.75 -22.07 35.42
CA SER A 469 16.75 -20.70 35.94
C SER A 469 15.47 -19.92 35.64
N LYS A 470 14.52 -20.50 34.87
CA LYS A 470 13.32 -19.84 34.36
C LYS A 470 13.62 -18.52 33.61
N GLY A 471 14.81 -18.43 33.01
CA GLY A 471 15.28 -17.25 32.27
C GLY A 471 15.72 -16.07 33.13
N LYS A 472 15.99 -16.27 34.43
CA LYS A 472 16.40 -15.22 35.39
C LYS A 472 17.90 -14.94 35.44
N ILE A 473 18.66 -15.52 34.52
CA ILE A 473 20.12 -15.39 34.47
C ILE A 473 20.53 -14.70 33.18
N ASP A 474 21.67 -14.03 33.23
CA ASP A 474 22.29 -13.42 32.05
C ASP A 474 22.82 -14.51 31.10
N PRO A 475 22.29 -14.63 29.87
CA PRO A 475 22.73 -15.67 28.93
C PRO A 475 24.18 -15.51 28.50
N GLN A 476 24.68 -14.29 28.30
CA GLN A 476 26.06 -14.08 27.85
C GLN A 476 27.03 -14.51 28.94
N LYS A 477 26.80 -14.05 30.17
CA LYS A 477 27.62 -14.43 31.33
C LYS A 477 27.52 -15.93 31.63
N THR A 478 26.33 -16.50 31.55
CA THR A 478 26.12 -17.94 31.77
C THR A 478 26.81 -18.76 30.70
N ASN A 479 26.78 -18.35 29.43
CA ASN A 479 27.47 -19.05 28.35
C ASN A 479 28.99 -19.06 28.57
N GLN A 480 29.57 -17.94 29.02
CA GLN A 480 30.99 -17.88 29.39
C GLN A 480 31.34 -18.83 30.54
N LEU A 481 30.52 -18.86 31.60
CA LEU A 481 30.73 -19.76 32.75
C LEU A 481 30.55 -21.24 32.36
N LEU A 482 29.55 -21.54 31.52
CA LEU A 482 29.28 -22.88 31.03
C LEU A 482 30.42 -23.42 30.16
N ILE A 483 30.96 -22.60 29.25
CA ILE A 483 32.15 -22.95 28.47
C ILE A 483 33.32 -23.23 29.40
N LYS A 484 33.56 -22.35 30.38
CA LYS A 484 34.65 -22.50 31.34
C LYS A 484 34.54 -23.79 32.16
N GLU A 485 33.34 -24.17 32.58
CA GLU A 485 33.09 -25.42 33.34
C GLU A 485 33.18 -26.68 32.47
N LEU A 486 32.82 -26.59 31.17
CA LEU A 486 32.96 -27.68 30.21
C LEU A 486 34.42 -27.89 29.77
N GLU A 487 35.25 -26.85 29.82
CA GLU A 487 36.69 -26.90 29.48
C GLU A 487 37.58 -27.21 30.70
N SER A 488 37.06 -27.03 31.92
CA SER A 488 37.78 -27.36 33.17
C SER A 488 37.64 -28.84 33.58
N LYS A 489 36.65 -29.54 33.03
CA LYS A 489 36.47 -31.00 33.13
C LYS A 489 36.99 -31.69 31.89
#